data_AF-A0A964XRZ1-F1
#
_entry.id   AF-A0A964XRZ1-F1
#
_cell.length_a   1.000
_cell.length_b   1.000
_cell.length_c   1.000
_cell.angle_alpha   90.00
_cell.angle_beta   90.00
_cell.angle_gamma   90.00
#
_symmetry.space_group_name_H-M   'P 1'
#
loop_
_entity.id
_entity.type
_entity.pdbx_description
1 polymer ?
#
loop_
_entity_poly.entity_id
_entity_poly.type
_entity_poly.pdbx_seq_one_letter_code
_entity_poly.pdbx_strand_id
1 'polypeptide(L)'
;VKPMVLIAIGFIILDMFFGVWRSVKKNGWKSFRSRRLSNTISKSFLYSGAIVSVYFLEKYLLADLLGLFVSVHLVLTKAFTFFCTFIEIKSINESYEDVTGKNVLKSFKEFLTRTKNDLTEFKN
;
A
#
# COMPACT_ATOMS: atom_id res chain seq x y z
N VAL A 1 5.55 -4.51 -16.49
CA VAL A 1 4.30 -3.73 -16.27
C VAL A 1 3.12 -4.63 -15.94
N LYS A 2 2.78 -5.59 -16.83
CA LYS A 2 1.73 -6.60 -16.60
C LYS A 2 1.75 -7.24 -15.19
N PRO A 3 2.90 -7.70 -14.64
CA PRO A 3 2.91 -8.26 -13.28
C PRO A 3 2.69 -7.23 -12.17
N MET A 4 3.16 -5.98 -12.33
CA MET A 4 2.97 -4.94 -11.30
C MET A 4 1.53 -4.46 -11.20
N VAL A 5 0.83 -4.37 -12.33
CA VAL A 5 -0.60 -4.01 -12.35
C VAL A 5 -1.44 -5.10 -11.70
N LEU A 6 -1.13 -6.38 -11.96
CA LEU A 6 -1.79 -7.51 -11.28
C LEU A 6 -1.54 -7.51 -9.78
N ILE A 7 -0.33 -7.19 -9.33
CA ILE A 7 -0.01 -7.05 -7.91
C ILE A 7 -0.78 -5.87 -7.29
N ALA A 8 -0.85 -4.72 -7.96
CA ALA A 8 -1.62 -3.56 -7.48
C ALA A 8 -3.12 -3.88 -7.35
N ILE A 9 -3.71 -4.52 -8.37
CA ILE A 9 -5.10 -4.98 -8.32
C ILE A 9 -5.30 -6.01 -7.20
N GLY A 10 -4.35 -6.93 -7.01
CA GLY A 10 -4.36 -7.89 -5.92
C GLY A 10 -4.36 -7.23 -4.54
N PHE A 11 -3.52 -6.22 -4.33
CA PHE A 11 -3.47 -5.45 -3.08
C PHE A 11 -4.75 -4.66 -2.83
N ILE A 12 -5.39 -4.14 -3.87
CA ILE A 12 -6.67 -3.42 -3.77
C ILE A 12 -7.82 -4.35 -3.38
N ILE A 13 -7.87 -5.53 -4.00
CA ILE A 13 -8.86 -6.55 -3.64
C ILE A 13 -8.65 -6.98 -2.18
N LEU A 14 -7.39 -7.16 -1.78
CA LEU A 14 -7.02 -7.53 -0.42
C LEU A 14 -7.38 -6.44 0.59
N ASP A 15 -7.13 -5.17 0.28
CA ASP A 15 -7.54 -4.02 1.10
C ASP A 15 -9.06 -3.94 1.25
N MET A 16 -9.81 -4.19 0.17
CA MET A 16 -11.27 -4.29 0.21
C MET A 16 -11.75 -5.40 1.17
N PHE A 17 -11.12 -6.59 1.12
CA PHE A 17 -11.44 -7.68 2.05
C PHE A 17 -11.15 -7.31 3.51
N PHE A 18 -10.03 -6.62 3.78
CA PHE A 18 -9.70 -6.14 5.12
C PHE A 18 -10.66 -5.05 5.60
N GLY A 19 -11.10 -4.14 4.71
CA GLY A 19 -12.12 -3.14 5.01
C GLY A 19 -13.47 -3.76 5.38
N VAL A 20 -13.89 -4.81 4.66
CA VAL A 20 -15.10 -5.59 4.96
C VAL A 20 -14.95 -6.30 6.31
N TRP A 21 -13.85 -7.03 6.53
CA TRP A 21 -13.59 -7.76 7.77
C TRP A 21 -13.60 -6.84 9.00
N ARG A 22 -12.93 -5.69 8.90
CA ARG A 22 -12.87 -4.67 9.94
C ARG A 22 -14.25 -4.13 10.31
N SER A 23 -15.07 -3.82 9.30
CA SER A 23 -16.44 -3.33 9.51
C SER A 23 -17.31 -4.36 10.22
N VAL A 24 -17.19 -5.65 9.85
CA VAL A 24 -17.93 -6.75 10.47
C VAL A 24 -17.50 -6.97 11.91
N LYS A 25 -16.19 -6.92 12.21
CA LYS A 25 -15.64 -7.20 13.54
C LYS A 25 -15.93 -6.10 14.56
N LYS A 26 -15.92 -4.82 14.16
CA LYS A 26 -16.11 -3.69 15.10
C LYS A 26 -17.57 -3.40 15.44
N ASN A 27 -18.49 -3.59 14.50
CA ASN A 27 -19.86 -3.09 14.65
C ASN A 27 -20.94 -4.12 14.24
N GLY A 28 -20.54 -5.37 13.98
CA GLY A 28 -21.42 -6.42 13.46
C GLY A 28 -21.88 -6.18 12.02
N TRP A 29 -22.53 -7.18 11.43
CA TRP A 29 -23.05 -7.12 10.05
C TRP A 29 -24.06 -5.98 9.81
N LYS A 30 -24.74 -5.50 10.87
CA LYS A 30 -25.73 -4.40 10.80
C LYS A 30 -25.12 -3.01 10.59
N SER A 31 -23.81 -2.84 10.79
CA SER A 31 -23.12 -1.56 10.57
C SER A 31 -22.36 -1.50 9.24
N PHE A 32 -22.65 -2.43 8.31
CA PHE A 32 -22.19 -2.37 6.92
C PHE A 32 -22.89 -1.20 6.21
N ARG A 33 -22.56 0.02 6.61
CA ARG A 33 -23.12 1.25 6.05
C ARG A 33 -22.30 1.58 4.80
N SER A 34 -22.95 1.46 3.63
CA SER A 34 -22.39 1.70 2.29
C SER A 34 -21.40 2.88 2.20
N ARG A 35 -21.64 3.98 2.92
CA ARG A 35 -20.75 5.16 2.98
C ARG A 35 -19.31 4.86 3.45
N ARG A 36 -19.09 3.97 4.42
CA ARG A 36 -17.71 3.66 4.87
C ARG A 36 -16.99 2.75 3.88
N LEU A 37 -17.70 1.79 3.27
CA LEU A 37 -17.16 0.92 2.24
C LEU A 37 -16.84 1.69 0.95
N SER A 38 -17.73 2.61 0.57
CA SER A 38 -17.57 3.50 -0.57
C SER A 38 -16.30 4.35 -0.46
N ASN A 39 -15.94 4.81 0.74
CA ASN A 39 -14.72 5.59 0.94
C ASN A 39 -13.45 4.76 0.71
N THR A 40 -13.40 3.51 1.18
CA THR A 40 -12.26 2.60 0.94
C THR A 40 -12.17 2.21 -0.54
N ILE A 41 -13.31 1.89 -1.18
CA ILE A 41 -13.37 1.57 -2.61
C ILE A 41 -12.94 2.79 -3.45
N SER A 42 -13.36 3.99 -3.06
CA SER A 42 -12.98 5.23 -3.77
C SER A 42 -11.47 5.49 -3.69
N LYS A 43 -10.83 5.23 -2.54
CA LYS A 43 -9.36 5.34 -2.41
C LYS A 43 -8.63 4.35 -3.32
N SER A 44 -9.03 3.09 -3.28
CA SER A 44 -8.48 2.03 -4.13
C SER A 44 -8.62 2.32 -5.63
N PHE A 45 -9.78 2.86 -6.04
CA PHE A 45 -10.03 3.25 -7.43
C PHE A 45 -9.19 4.47 -7.84
N LEU A 46 -9.09 5.49 -6.97
CA LEU A 46 -8.27 6.68 -7.21
C LEU A 46 -6.80 6.32 -7.36
N TYR A 47 -6.26 5.44 -6.51
CA TYR A 47 -4.86 5.02 -6.61
C TYR A 47 -4.60 4.18 -7.85
N SER A 48 -5.51 3.28 -8.23
CA SER A 48 -5.43 2.56 -9.51
C SER A 48 -5.41 3.50 -10.71
N GLY A 49 -6.37 4.43 -10.76
CA GLY A 49 -6.50 5.41 -11.82
C GLY A 49 -5.27 6.32 -11.91
N ALA A 50 -4.73 6.75 -10.78
CA ALA A 50 -3.51 7.55 -10.71
C ALA A 50 -2.29 6.77 -11.22
N ILE A 51 -2.10 5.51 -10.81
CA ILE A 51 -0.99 4.65 -11.29
C ILE A 51 -1.07 4.45 -12.80
N VAL A 52 -2.25 4.19 -13.35
CA VAL A 52 -2.46 4.06 -14.80
C VAL A 52 -2.16 5.38 -15.51
N SER A 53 -2.62 6.50 -14.98
CA SER A 53 -2.39 7.83 -15.56
C SER A 53 -0.91 8.20 -15.56
N VAL A 54 -0.19 7.93 -14.47
CA VAL A 54 1.27 8.13 -14.37
C VAL A 54 2.01 7.20 -15.35
N TYR A 55 1.54 5.97 -15.53
CA TYR A 55 2.09 5.06 -16.54
C TYR A 55 1.94 5.60 -17.97
N PHE A 56 0.76 6.11 -18.33
CA PHE A 56 0.55 6.73 -19.64
C PHE A 56 1.39 8.01 -19.79
N LEU A 57 1.45 8.85 -18.77
CA LEU A 57 2.29 10.04 -18.75
C LEU A 57 3.77 9.69 -18.98
N GLU A 58 4.29 8.73 -18.23
CA GLU A 58 5.68 8.33 -18.33
C GLU A 58 6.01 7.70 -19.69
N LYS A 59 5.12 6.85 -20.20
CA LYS A 59 5.36 6.12 -21.45
C LYS A 59 5.21 6.98 -22.72
N TYR A 60 4.32 7.97 -22.71
CA TYR A 60 4.00 8.74 -23.91
C TYR A 60 4.56 10.17 -23.89
N LEU A 61 4.75 10.78 -22.72
CA LEU A 61 5.22 12.16 -22.61
C LEU A 61 6.65 12.28 -22.06
N LEU A 62 7.05 11.38 -21.17
CA LEU A 62 8.35 11.47 -20.47
C LEU A 62 9.35 10.41 -20.91
N ALA A 63 9.00 9.52 -21.85
CA ALA A 63 9.87 8.42 -22.26
C ALA A 63 11.20 8.92 -22.83
N ASP A 64 11.16 9.97 -23.68
CA ASP A 64 12.35 10.56 -24.28
C ASP A 64 13.17 11.38 -23.28
N LEU A 65 12.49 12.09 -22.37
CA LEU A 65 13.13 12.89 -21.32
C LEU A 65 13.83 12.02 -20.27
N LEU A 66 13.16 10.98 -19.78
CA LEU A 66 13.71 10.10 -18.74
C LEU A 66 14.72 9.10 -19.31
N GLY A 67 14.59 8.71 -20.58
CA GLY A 67 15.57 7.86 -21.27
C GLY A 67 16.97 8.47 -21.36
N LEU A 68 17.08 9.80 -21.28
CA LEU A 68 18.37 10.52 -21.28
C LEU A 68 19.09 10.47 -19.92
N PHE A 69 18.36 10.37 -18.81
CA PHE A 69 18.92 10.45 -17.46
C PHE A 69 18.90 9.11 -16.71
N VAL A 70 18.01 8.19 -17.08
CA VAL A 70 17.72 6.99 -16.29
C VAL A 70 17.52 5.78 -17.21
N SER A 71 18.45 4.81 -17.19
CA SER A 71 18.33 3.55 -17.96
C SER A 71 17.23 2.61 -17.47
N VAL A 72 16.62 2.90 -16.32
CA VAL A 72 15.60 2.05 -15.72
C VAL A 72 14.24 2.41 -16.31
N HIS A 73 13.64 1.46 -17.01
CA HIS A 73 12.31 1.63 -17.60
C HIS A 73 11.23 1.76 -16.50
N LEU A 74 10.34 2.74 -16.66
CA LEU A 74 9.18 3.02 -15.79
C LEU A 74 9.53 3.35 -14.33
N VAL A 75 10.54 4.19 -14.09
CA VAL A 75 10.95 4.58 -12.73
C VAL A 75 9.88 5.39 -12.03
N LEU A 76 9.25 6.34 -12.72
CA LEU A 76 8.25 7.21 -12.10
C LEU A 76 7.02 6.39 -11.69
N THR A 77 6.55 5.51 -12.56
CA THR A 77 5.43 4.60 -12.29
C THR A 77 5.76 3.67 -11.13
N LYS A 78 6.98 3.13 -11.05
CA LYS A 78 7.41 2.27 -9.93
C LYS A 78 7.47 3.04 -8.62
N ALA A 79 8.06 4.23 -8.61
CA ALA A 79 8.16 5.07 -7.43
C ALA A 79 6.77 5.49 -6.93
N PHE A 80 5.89 5.91 -7.85
CA PHE A 80 4.53 6.31 -7.50
C PHE A 80 3.70 5.13 -7.00
N THR A 81 3.80 3.96 -7.63
CA THR A 81 3.13 2.74 -7.15
C THR A 81 3.62 2.36 -5.74
N PHE A 82 4.93 2.44 -5.49
CA PHE A 82 5.49 2.19 -4.17
C PHE A 82 4.96 3.17 -3.12
N PHE A 83 4.86 4.46 -3.48
CA PHE A 83 4.30 5.49 -2.61
C PHE A 83 2.83 5.21 -2.26
N CYS A 84 1.99 4.86 -3.23
CA CYS A 84 0.60 4.47 -2.99
C CYS A 84 0.50 3.25 -2.06
N THR A 85 1.29 2.20 -2.31
CA THR A 85 1.33 1.02 -1.44
C THR A 85 1.76 1.37 -0.01
N PHE A 86 2.73 2.28 0.14
CA PHE A 86 3.20 2.71 1.46
C PHE A 86 2.12 3.45 2.26
N ILE A 87 1.36 4.34 1.61
CA ILE A 87 0.21 5.01 2.24
C ILE A 87 -0.80 3.98 2.76
N GLU A 88 -1.05 2.93 1.99
CA GLU A 88 -2.03 1.90 2.36
C GLU A 88 -1.56 1.02 3.50
N ILE A 89 -0.27 0.67 3.55
CA ILE A 89 0.31 0.01 4.72
C ILE A 89 0.11 0.86 5.99
N LYS A 90 0.32 2.18 5.90
CA LYS A 90 0.09 3.10 7.02
C LYS A 90 -1.38 3.13 7.41
N SER A 91 -2.28 3.21 6.43
CA SER A 91 -3.73 3.24 6.68
C SER A 91 -4.25 1.92 7.29
N ILE A 92 -3.69 0.77 6.89
CA ILE A 92 -3.95 -0.54 7.50
C ILE A 92 -3.45 -0.56 8.95
N ASN A 93 -2.28 0.00 9.23
CA ASN A 93 -1.76 0.04 10.60
C ASN A 93 -2.63 0.88 11.53
N GLU A 94 -3.01 2.09 11.11
CA GLU A 94 -4.01 2.90 11.83
C GLU A 94 -5.30 2.10 12.01
N SER A 95 -5.69 1.39 10.95
CA SER A 95 -6.89 0.59 10.97
C SER A 95 -6.85 -0.56 11.99
N TYR A 96 -5.70 -1.20 12.11
CA TYR A 96 -5.48 -2.30 13.02
C TYR A 96 -5.35 -1.81 14.47
N GLU A 97 -4.60 -0.73 14.70
CA GLU A 97 -4.40 -0.10 16.00
C GLU A 97 -5.74 0.32 16.63
N ASP A 98 -6.61 0.94 15.84
CA ASP A 98 -7.98 1.27 16.24
C ASP A 98 -8.81 0.06 16.73
N VAL A 99 -8.53 -1.15 16.23
CA VAL A 99 -9.33 -2.36 16.48
C VAL A 99 -8.76 -3.21 17.60
N THR A 100 -7.44 -3.34 17.67
CA THR A 100 -6.74 -4.22 18.62
C THR A 100 -5.99 -3.45 19.71
N GLY A 101 -5.86 -2.13 19.59
CA GLY A 101 -5.04 -1.29 20.46
C GLY A 101 -3.53 -1.50 20.28
N LYS A 102 -3.10 -2.26 19.26
CA LYS A 102 -1.69 -2.60 19.02
C LYS A 102 -1.20 -1.97 17.72
N ASN A 103 -0.08 -1.26 17.79
CA ASN A 103 0.56 -0.65 16.63
C ASN A 103 1.56 -1.63 15.98
N VAL A 104 1.16 -2.25 14.87
CA VAL A 104 1.92 -3.33 14.19
C VAL A 104 3.24 -2.80 13.62
N LEU A 105 3.24 -1.60 13.04
CA LEU A 105 4.47 -0.96 12.54
C LEU A 105 5.48 -0.70 13.66
N LYS A 106 5.00 -0.31 14.84
CA LYS A 106 5.86 -0.12 16.02
C LYS A 106 6.43 -1.46 16.50
N SER A 107 5.58 -2.48 16.66
CA SER A 107 6.03 -3.82 17.04
C SER A 107 7.01 -4.43 16.04
N PHE A 108 6.82 -4.16 14.75
CA PHE A 108 7.74 -4.61 13.71
C PHE A 108 9.09 -3.88 13.77
N LYS A 109 9.10 -2.56 14.01
CA LYS A 109 10.35 -1.81 14.24
C LYS A 109 11.10 -2.32 15.46
N GLU A 110 10.40 -2.53 16.57
CA GLU A 110 10.98 -3.06 17.79
C GLU A 110 11.57 -4.46 17.58
N PHE A 111 10.88 -5.31 16.82
CA PHE A 111 11.40 -6.63 16.41
C PHE A 111 12.70 -6.51 15.59
N LEU A 112 12.73 -5.65 14.56
CA LEU A 112 13.93 -5.45 13.76
C LEU A 112 15.11 -4.89 14.56
N THR A 113 14.86 -3.96 15.48
CA THR A 113 15.89 -3.40 16.36
C THR A 113 16.47 -4.48 17.29
N ARG A 114 15.62 -5.36 17.83
CA ARG A 114 16.06 -6.50 18.65
C ARG A 114 16.91 -7.48 17.85
N THR A 115 16.43 -7.92 16.68
CA THR A 115 17.20 -8.82 15.80
C THR A 115 18.54 -8.22 15.38
N LYS A 116 18.61 -6.92 15.13
CA LYS A 116 19.88 -6.23 14.83
C LYS A 116 20.85 -6.28 16.01
N ASN A 117 20.35 -6.09 17.23
CA ASN A 117 21.17 -6.15 18.44
C ASN A 117 21.67 -7.59 18.68
N ASP A 118 20.80 -8.59 18.58
CA ASP A 118 21.17 -10.01 18.74
C ASP A 118 22.24 -10.42 17.71
N LEU A 119 22.10 -10.00 16.45
CA LEU A 119 23.11 -10.25 15.41
C LEU A 119 24.44 -9.53 15.66
N THR A 120 24.41 -8.37 16.33
CA THR A 120 25.62 -7.63 16.68
C THR A 120 26.32 -8.30 17.86
N GLU A 121 25.57 -8.86 18.80
CA GLU A 121 26.08 -9.63 19.93
C GLU A 121 26.69 -10.97 19.46
N PHE A 122 26.08 -11.65 18.49
CA PHE A 122 26.63 -12.87 17.88
C PHE A 122 27.90 -12.63 17.04
N LYS A 123 28.17 -11.39 16.63
CA LYS A 123 29.32 -11.04 15.79
C LYS A 123 30.54 -10.60 16.61
N ASN A 124 30.35 -10.31 17.90
CA ASN A 124 31.41 -9.98 18.87
C ASN A 124 31.78 -11.20 19.70
#